data_AF-A0A4Y2KPB5-F1
#
_entry.id   AF-A0A4Y2KPB5-F1
#
_cell.length_a   1.000
_cell.length_b   1.000
_cell.length_c   1.000
_cell.angle_alpha   90.00
_cell.angle_beta   90.00
_cell.angle_gamma   90.00
#
_symmetry.space_group_name_H-M   'P 1'
#
loop_
_entity.id
_entity.type
_entity.pdbx_description
1 polymer ?
#
loop_
_entity_poly.entity_id
_entity_poly.type
_entity_poly.pdbx_seq_one_letter_code
_entity_poly.pdbx_strand_id
1 'polypeptide(L)'
;MSTLLVYPSSDAQLSLTCDTSDRVLGAVLSQEENGEWKPFSIFSWKLTPTEQRYSEHGRELLAIYVSVRHLSYMLEGRNFTISTDHKPLIYTFTQKHERFCPRQIQHLEWIAHFSTNMRHISG
;
A
#
# COMPACT_ATOMS: atom_id res chain seq x y z
N MET A 1 -0.19 -19.92 12.60
CA MET A 1 -0.22 -18.65 13.34
C MET A 1 -1.54 -17.97 13.03
N SER A 2 -2.41 -17.74 14.02
CA SER A 2 -3.58 -16.87 13.82
C SER A 2 -3.14 -15.43 14.04
N THR A 3 -3.51 -14.55 13.12
CA THR A 3 -3.32 -13.11 13.28
C THR A 3 -4.48 -12.59 14.11
N LEU A 4 -4.21 -12.11 15.33
CA LEU A 4 -5.23 -11.47 16.17
C LEU A 4 -5.36 -10.00 15.75
N LEU A 5 -6.54 -9.61 15.28
CA LEU A 5 -6.84 -8.22 14.92
C LEU A 5 -7.08 -7.41 16.20
N VAL A 6 -6.52 -6.20 16.25
CA VAL A 6 -6.75 -5.25 17.34
C VAL A 6 -7.79 -4.19 16.98
N TYR A 7 -8.36 -3.51 17.98
CA TYR A 7 -9.30 -2.43 17.75
C TYR A 7 -8.57 -1.18 17.22
N PRO A 8 -9.12 -0.47 16.21
CA PRO A 8 -8.50 0.73 15.66
C PRO A 8 -8.39 1.85 16.69
N SER A 9 -7.19 2.37 16.91
CA SER A 9 -6.95 3.57 17.72
C SER A 9 -6.86 4.82 16.83
N SER A 10 -7.54 5.90 17.23
CA SER A 10 -7.60 7.17 16.48
C SER A 10 -6.23 7.84 16.33
N ASP A 11 -5.41 7.79 17.39
CA ASP A 11 -4.17 8.57 17.50
C ASP A 11 -2.90 7.76 17.24
N ALA A 12 -3.02 6.46 16.99
CA ALA A 12 -1.87 5.60 16.74
C ALA A 12 -1.13 5.98 15.43
N GLN A 13 0.14 5.61 15.29
CA GLN A 13 0.77 5.64 13.98
C GLN A 13 0.25 4.47 13.13
N LEU A 14 0.07 4.72 11.84
CA LEU A 14 -0.40 3.70 10.90
C LEU A 14 0.71 3.29 9.92
N SER A 15 0.74 2.00 9.60
CA SER A 15 1.56 1.43 8.54
C SER A 15 0.70 0.57 7.62
N LEU A 16 0.72 0.89 6.34
CA LEU A 16 0.10 0.09 5.29
C LEU A 16 1.20 -0.71 4.58
N THR A 17 1.23 -2.01 4.82
CA THR A 17 2.14 -2.91 4.09
C THR A 17 1.40 -3.52 2.91
N CYS A 18 1.95 -3.39 1.70
CA CYS A 18 1.40 -3.95 0.47
C CYS A 18 2.38 -4.94 -0.15
N ASP A 19 1.83 -5.99 -0.74
CA ASP A 19 2.57 -7.02 -1.48
C ASP A 19 1.70 -7.50 -2.65
N THR A 20 2.31 -8.00 -3.72
CA THR A 20 1.60 -8.64 -4.81
C THR A 20 2.32 -9.86 -5.35
N SER A 21 1.52 -10.88 -5.62
CA SER A 21 1.91 -12.03 -6.43
C SER A 21 1.49 -11.86 -7.89
N ASP A 22 1.72 -12.88 -8.71
CA ASP A 22 1.23 -12.93 -10.09
C ASP A 22 -0.30 -12.96 -10.21
N ARG A 23 -1.04 -13.26 -9.13
CA ARG A 23 -2.49 -13.55 -9.19
C ARG A 23 -3.32 -12.73 -8.21
N VAL A 24 -2.73 -12.32 -7.11
CA VAL A 24 -3.41 -11.68 -5.98
C VAL A 24 -2.49 -10.60 -5.43
N LEU A 25 -3.07 -9.45 -5.11
CA LEU A 25 -2.44 -8.42 -4.28
C LEU A 25 -2.98 -8.52 -2.85
N GLY A 26 -2.16 -8.17 -1.88
CA GLY A 26 -2.48 -8.19 -0.46
C GLY A 26 -2.04 -6.90 0.22
N ALA A 27 -2.76 -6.54 1.29
CA ALA A 27 -2.30 -5.50 2.18
C ALA A 27 -2.69 -5.77 3.63
N VAL A 28 -1.85 -5.25 4.53
CA VAL A 28 -2.07 -5.27 5.96
C VAL A 28 -1.96 -3.85 6.48
N LEU A 29 -3.03 -3.39 7.13
CA LEU A 29 -3.02 -2.13 7.86
C LEU A 29 -2.77 -2.42 9.33
N SER A 30 -1.67 -1.86 9.82
CA SER A 30 -1.21 -2.02 11.19
C SER A 30 -1.18 -0.69 11.91
N GLN A 31 -1.40 -0.73 13.22
CA GLN A 31 -1.22 0.41 14.10
C GLN A 31 -0.11 0.12 15.11
N GLU A 32 0.61 1.16 15.51
CA GLU A 32 1.56 1.07 16.61
C GLU A 32 0.82 1.12 17.96
N GLU A 33 1.05 0.11 18.81
CA GLU A 33 0.54 0.06 20.18
C GLU A 33 1.67 -0.39 21.10
N ASN A 34 2.03 0.44 22.09
CA ASN A 34 3.09 0.16 23.06
C ASN A 34 4.45 -0.21 22.43
N GLY A 35 4.79 0.38 21.28
CA GLY A 35 6.02 0.11 20.54
C GLY A 35 5.99 -1.14 19.66
N GLU A 36 4.84 -1.82 19.57
CA GLU A 36 4.64 -2.98 18.69
C GLU A 36 3.66 -2.66 17.57
N TRP A 37 3.95 -3.12 16.35
CA TRP A 37 3.04 -3.02 15.21
C TRP A 37 2.01 -4.16 15.26
N LYS A 38 0.74 -3.80 15.37
CA LYS A 38 -0.36 -4.77 15.41
C LYS A 38 -1.31 -4.59 14.23
N PRO A 39 -1.59 -5.66 13.48
CA PRO A 39 -2.54 -5.60 12.38
C PRO A 39 -3.96 -5.43 12.91
N PHE A 40 -4.75 -4.57 12.27
CA PHE A 40 -6.18 -4.41 12.56
C PHE A 40 -7.06 -4.50 11.32
N SER A 41 -6.49 -4.45 10.12
CA SER A 41 -7.20 -4.76 8.88
C SER A 41 -6.30 -5.50 7.91
N ILE A 42 -6.87 -6.51 7.24
CA ILE A 42 -6.20 -7.30 6.21
C ILE A 42 -7.09 -7.28 4.98
N PHE A 43 -6.47 -7.06 3.83
CA PHE A 43 -7.14 -6.95 2.55
C PHE A 43 -6.43 -7.84 1.53
N SER A 44 -7.19 -8.50 0.66
CA SER A 44 -6.65 -9.17 -0.51
C SER A 44 -7.58 -9.00 -1.70
N TRP A 45 -7.01 -8.94 -2.90
CA TRP A 45 -7.75 -8.72 -4.13
C TRP A 45 -7.18 -9.56 -5.26
N LYS A 46 -8.06 -10.26 -5.97
CA LYS A 46 -7.69 -11.10 -7.09
C LYS A 46 -7.49 -10.24 -8.34
N LEU A 47 -6.32 -10.37 -8.96
CA LEU A 47 -6.00 -9.67 -10.20
C LEU A 47 -6.83 -10.23 -11.37
N THR A 48 -7.34 -9.33 -12.20
CA THR A 48 -7.96 -9.67 -13.49
C THR A 48 -6.91 -10.21 -14.48
N PRO A 49 -7.31 -10.95 -15.53
CA PRO A 49 -6.36 -11.45 -16.53
C PRO A 49 -5.50 -10.35 -17.18
N THR A 50 -6.03 -9.13 -17.28
CA THR A 50 -5.29 -7.97 -17.78
C THR A 50 -4.27 -7.47 -16.77
N GLU A 51 -4.63 -7.39 -15.49
CA GLU A 51 -3.74 -6.91 -14.43
C GLU A 51 -2.61 -7.91 -14.13
N GLN A 52 -2.87 -9.21 -14.25
CA GLN A 52 -1.85 -10.26 -14.12
C GLN A 52 -0.71 -10.09 -15.15
N ARG A 53 -0.99 -9.48 -16.31
CA ARG A 53 -0.02 -9.22 -17.38
C ARG A 53 0.80 -7.94 -17.20
N TYR A 54 0.53 -7.15 -16.16
CA TYR A 54 1.37 -5.98 -15.88
C TYR A 54 2.77 -6.42 -15.44
N SER A 55 3.75 -5.57 -15.74
CA SER A 55 5.09 -5.70 -15.16
C SER A 55 5.00 -5.75 -13.63
N GLU A 56 5.96 -6.40 -12.98
CA GLU A 56 6.10 -6.44 -11.51
C GLU A 56 5.87 -5.06 -10.87
N HIS A 57 6.63 -4.05 -11.30
CA HIS A 57 6.47 -2.66 -10.85
C HIS A 57 5.04 -2.10 -10.99
N GLY A 58 4.35 -2.47 -12.07
CA GLY A 58 2.98 -2.03 -12.34
C GLY A 58 1.94 -2.74 -11.46
N ARG A 59 2.19 -4.00 -11.09
CA ARG A 59 1.36 -4.74 -10.14
C ARG A 59 1.57 -4.23 -8.72
N GLU A 60 2.81 -3.92 -8.35
CA GLU A 60 3.14 -3.34 -7.05
C GLU A 60 2.48 -1.96 -6.85
N LEU A 61 2.56 -1.08 -7.87
CA LEU A 61 1.85 0.21 -7.82
C LEU A 61 0.32 0.02 -7.75
N LEU A 62 -0.21 -0.98 -8.46
CA LEU A 62 -1.62 -1.33 -8.41
C LEU A 62 -2.01 -1.83 -7.02
N ALA A 63 -1.17 -2.64 -6.36
CA ALA A 63 -1.40 -3.12 -5.00
C ALA A 63 -1.60 -1.95 -4.04
N ILE A 64 -0.66 -1.01 -4.02
CA ILE A 64 -0.73 0.18 -3.17
C ILE A 64 -1.99 1.00 -3.47
N TYR A 65 -2.25 1.28 -4.76
CA TYR A 65 -3.41 2.06 -5.17
C TYR A 65 -4.74 1.42 -4.72
N VAL A 66 -4.92 0.12 -4.99
CA VAL A 66 -6.15 -0.60 -4.64
C VAL A 66 -6.31 -0.67 -3.12
N SER A 67 -5.22 -0.92 -2.39
CA SER A 67 -5.25 -0.96 -0.92
C SER A 67 -5.59 0.38 -0.29
N VAL A 68 -4.98 1.49 -0.76
CA VAL A 68 -5.30 2.84 -0.30
C VAL A 68 -6.75 3.20 -0.61
N ARG A 69 -7.25 2.84 -1.79
CA ARG A 69 -8.67 3.04 -2.14
C ARG A 69 -9.60 2.27 -1.23
N HIS A 70 -9.33 0.99 -1.02
CA HIS A 70 -10.16 0.12 -0.20
C HIS A 70 -10.19 0.57 1.26
N LEU A 71 -9.05 1.02 1.79
CA LEU A 71 -8.88 1.43 3.19
C LEU A 71 -9.01 2.94 3.38
N SER A 72 -9.49 3.67 2.37
CA SER A 72 -9.58 5.14 2.39
C SER A 72 -10.26 5.68 3.64
N TYR A 73 -11.40 5.09 4.04
CA TYR A 73 -12.13 5.46 5.25
C TYR A 73 -11.32 5.33 6.56
N MET A 74 -10.30 4.46 6.60
CA MET A 74 -9.40 4.31 7.77
C MET A 74 -8.16 5.20 7.69
N LEU A 75 -7.77 5.60 6.48
CA LEU A 75 -6.56 6.37 6.19
C LEU A 75 -6.83 7.88 6.13
N GLU A 76 -8.06 8.27 5.80
CA GLU A 76 -8.45 9.67 5.63
C GLU A 76 -8.24 10.47 6.92
N GLY A 77 -7.58 11.62 6.79
CA GLY A 77 -7.22 12.48 7.92
C GLY A 77 -6.11 11.96 8.82
N ARG A 78 -5.46 10.84 8.46
CA ARG A 78 -4.40 10.23 9.28
C ARG A 78 -3.06 10.16 8.55
N ASN A 79 -1.99 10.37 9.31
CA ASN A 79 -0.64 10.15 8.81
C ASN A 79 -0.31 8.65 8.87
N PHE A 80 0.13 8.09 7.75
CA PHE A 80 0.56 6.71 7.67
C PHE A 80 1.76 6.55 6.74
N THR A 81 2.50 5.47 6.95
CA THR A 81 3.61 5.07 6.09
C THR A 81 3.19 3.90 5.21
N ILE A 82 3.54 3.95 3.93
CA ILE A 82 3.36 2.84 3.00
C ILE A 82 4.65 2.02 2.95
N SER A 83 4.56 0.74 3.27
CA SER A 83 5.69 -0.20 3.27
C SER A 83 5.54 -1.20 2.12
N THR A 84 6.60 -1.36 1.33
CA THR A 84 6.67 -2.33 0.22
C THR A 84 8.07 -2.93 0.17
N ASP A 85 8.19 -4.18 -0.26
CA ASP A 85 9.45 -4.86 -0.52
C ASP A 85 10.04 -4.55 -1.91
N HIS A 86 9.26 -3.88 -2.77
CA HIS A 86 9.70 -3.48 -4.11
C HIS A 86 10.44 -2.14 -4.07
N LYS A 87 11.78 -2.18 -3.91
CA LYS A 87 12.67 -1.00 -3.80
C LYS A 87 12.43 0.12 -4.84
N PRO A 88 12.18 -0.16 -6.13
CA PRO A 88 11.92 0.90 -7.10
C PRO A 88 10.76 1.82 -6.72
N LEU A 89 9.77 1.32 -5.98
CA LEU A 89 8.57 2.09 -5.67
C LEU A 89 8.79 3.23 -4.67
N ILE A 90 9.81 3.15 -3.83
CA ILE A 90 10.11 4.17 -2.81
C ILE A 90 10.47 5.50 -3.46
N TYR A 91 11.09 5.42 -4.65
CA TYR A 91 11.51 6.60 -5.40
C TYR A 91 10.45 7.12 -6.36
N THR A 92 9.29 6.46 -6.48
CA THR A 92 8.27 6.76 -7.50
C THR A 92 7.77 8.19 -7.41
N PHE A 93 7.60 8.73 -6.20
CA PHE A 93 7.21 10.13 -5.99
C PHE A 93 8.32 11.16 -6.21
N THR A 94 9.57 10.71 -6.33
CA THR A 94 10.74 11.57 -6.61
C THR A 94 11.19 11.49 -8.07
N GLN A 95 10.69 10.52 -8.84
CA GLN A 95 11.03 10.33 -10.24
C GLN A 95 10.20 11.22 -11.16
N LYS A 96 10.79 11.62 -12.31
CA LYS A 96 10.06 12.38 -13.34
C LYS A 96 8.91 11.54 -13.91
N HIS A 97 7.73 12.17 -14.04
CA HIS A 97 6.50 11.54 -14.55
C HIS A 97 6.62 10.96 -15.97
N GLU A 98 7.64 11.35 -16.75
CA GLU A 98 7.90 10.88 -18.12
C GLU A 98 8.04 9.35 -18.27
N ARG A 99 8.29 8.63 -17.17
CA ARG A 99 8.45 7.16 -17.16
C ARG A 99 7.15 6.40 -16.89
N PHE A 100 6.06 7.08 -16.55
CA PHE A 100 4.79 6.45 -16.17
C PHE A 100 3.74 6.62 -17.27
N CYS A 101 2.94 5.58 -17.49
CA CYS A 101 1.77 5.72 -18.36
C CYS A 101 0.68 6.55 -17.65
N PRO A 102 -0.28 7.15 -18.39
CA PRO A 102 -1.31 8.02 -17.81
C PRO A 102 -2.07 7.40 -16.63
N ARG A 103 -2.31 6.09 -16.68
CA ARG A 103 -2.95 5.35 -15.59
C ARG A 103 -2.09 5.28 -14.33
N GLN A 104 -0.79 5.04 -14.48
CA GLN A 104 0.12 5.01 -13.33
C GLN A 104 0.25 6.40 -12.69
N ILE A 105 0.21 7.46 -13.50
CA ILE A 105 0.18 8.84 -13.00
C ILE A 105 -1.08 9.07 -12.15
N GLN A 106 -2.26 8.67 -12.63
CA GLN A 106 -3.51 8.78 -11.86
C GLN A 106 -3.46 7.97 -10.55
N HIS A 107 -2.85 6.79 -10.56
CA HIS A 107 -2.67 6.00 -9.35
C HIS A 107 -1.77 6.73 -8.34
N LEU A 108 -0.66 7.31 -8.80
CA LEU A 108 0.26 8.07 -7.97
C LEU A 108 -0.39 9.32 -7.39
N GLU A 109 -1.10 10.08 -8.21
CA GLU A 109 -1.87 11.25 -7.75
C GLU A 109 -2.84 10.82 -6.65
N TRP A 110 -3.62 9.76 -6.87
CA TRP A 110 -4.54 9.26 -5.84
C TRP A 110 -3.82 8.91 -4.53
N ILE A 111 -2.72 8.15 -4.60
CA ILE A 111 -1.95 7.77 -3.41
C ILE A 111 -1.41 9.03 -2.70
N ALA A 112 -0.90 10.01 -3.46
CA ALA A 112 -0.31 11.24 -2.92
C ALA A 112 -1.30 12.13 -2.16
N HIS A 113 -2.61 12.02 -2.45
CA HIS A 113 -3.64 12.70 -1.64
C HIS A 113 -3.72 12.16 -0.21
N PHE A 114 -3.28 10.91 0.01
CA PHE A 114 -3.32 10.24 1.31
C PHE A 114 -1.95 10.25 2.00
N SER A 115 -0.91 9.80 1.30
CA SER A 115 0.46 9.78 1.84
C SER A 115 1.50 9.69 0.72
N THR A 116 2.62 10.37 0.94
CA THR A 116 3.84 10.26 0.12
C THR A 116 4.99 9.58 0.88
N ASN A 117 4.76 9.20 2.14
CA ASN A 117 5.78 8.57 2.98
C ASN A 117 5.84 7.06 2.67
N MET A 118 6.79 6.68 1.83
CA MET A 118 7.06 5.30 1.44
C MET A 118 8.36 4.78 2.07
N ARG A 119 8.36 3.53 2.54
CA ARG A 119 9.54 2.85 3.09
C ARG A 119 9.74 1.48 2.45
N HIS A 120 11.02 1.12 2.28
CA HIS A 120 11.39 -0.26 1.98
C HIS A 120 11.23 -1.11 3.24
N ILE A 121 10.69 -2.31 3.08
CA ILE A 121 10.89 -3.39 4.05
C ILE A 121 11.55 -4.57 3.35
N SER A 122 12.48 -5.25 4.02
CA SER A 122 13.01 -6.52 3.49
C SER A 122 11.92 -7.58 3.63
N GLY A 123 11.54 -8.20 2.50
CA GLY A 123 10.72 -9.42 2.48
C GLY A 123 11.47 -10.64 2.99
#